data_AF-A0A452YDR5-F1
#
_entry.id   AF-A0A452YDR5-F1
#
_cell.length_a   1.000
_cell.length_b   1.000
_cell.length_c   1.000
_cell.angle_alpha   90.00
_cell.angle_beta   90.00
_cell.angle_gamma   90.00
#
_symmetry.space_group_name_H-M   'P 1'
#
loop_
_entity.id
_entity.type
_entity.pdbx_description
1 polymer ?
#
loop_
_entity_poly.entity_id
_entity_poly.type
_entity_poly.pdbx_seq_one_letter_code
_entity_poly.pdbx_strand_id
1 'polypeptide(L)'
;TWALILRNKYLHSKTLSQVMVQPTDSPFWKGLMRVKSTFFHRTKFIVGNGTITRFWEDTWLGETPLAIQYPSLYNIVQRRDAYVATVLQSNPLN
;
A
#
# COMPACT_ATOMS: atom_id res chain seq x y z
N THR A 1 19.34 10.05 -6.07
CA THR A 1 18.92 10.57 -4.75
C THR A 1 18.78 9.42 -3.76
N TRP A 2 18.78 9.68 -2.46
CA TRP A 2 18.67 8.68 -1.38
C TRP A 2 17.44 7.76 -1.53
N ALA A 3 16.34 8.26 -2.08
CA ALA A 3 15.13 7.47 -2.38
C ALA A 3 15.36 6.35 -3.40
N LEU A 4 16.25 6.55 -4.39
CA LEU A 4 16.57 5.53 -5.39
C LEU A 4 17.33 4.35 -4.78
N ILE A 5 18.20 4.62 -3.80
CA ILE A 5 18.95 3.60 -3.07
C ILE A 5 17.98 2.73 -2.28
N LEU A 6 17.03 3.35 -1.57
CA LEU A 6 15.99 2.61 -0.85
C LEU A 6 15.15 1.75 -1.79
N ARG A 7 14.78 2.30 -2.94
CA ARG A 7 14.01 1.57 -3.96
C ARG A 7 14.76 0.34 -4.47
N ASN A 8 16.00 0.51 -4.91
CA ASN A 8 16.78 -0.57 -5.51
C ASN A 8 17.20 -1.64 -4.49
N LYS A 9 17.50 -1.23 -3.25
CA LYS A 9 18.02 -2.14 -2.23
C LYS A 9 16.93 -2.91 -1.49
N TYR A 10 15.77 -2.29 -1.25
CA TYR A 10 14.75 -2.84 -0.35
C TYR A 10 13.37 -3.05 -0.99
N LEU A 11 12.96 -2.19 -1.92
CA LEU A 11 11.60 -2.22 -2.47
C LEU A 11 11.49 -3.00 -3.78
N HIS A 12 12.52 -2.95 -4.63
CA HIS A 12 12.50 -3.49 -6.00
C HIS A 12 11.29 -2.96 -6.79
N SER A 13 10.37 -3.85 -7.18
CA SER A 13 9.10 -3.52 -7.85
C SER A 13 7.93 -3.28 -6.89
N LYS A 14 8.12 -3.51 -5.58
CA LYS A 14 7.08 -3.38 -4.57
C LYS A 14 6.98 -1.94 -4.07
N THR A 15 5.79 -1.55 -3.63
CA THR A 15 5.61 -0.28 -2.92
C THR A 15 6.06 -0.43 -1.47
N LEU A 16 6.34 0.70 -0.80
CA LEU A 16 6.68 0.68 0.62
C LEU A 16 5.58 0.00 1.45
N SER A 17 4.31 0.14 1.06
CA SER A 17 3.16 -0.51 1.72
C SER A 17 3.19 -2.04 1.66
N GLN A 18 3.67 -2.63 0.56
CA GLN A 18 3.72 -4.08 0.35
C GLN A 18 4.87 -4.82 1.06
N VAL A 19 5.94 -4.12 1.45
CA VAL A 19 7.09 -4.79 2.08
C VAL A 19 6.81 -5.09 3.55
N MET A 20 7.11 -6.31 3.99
CA MET A 20 7.07 -6.73 5.40
C MET A 20 8.49 -6.86 5.94
N VAL A 21 8.64 -6.72 7.26
CA VAL A 21 9.94 -6.94 7.93
C VAL A 21 10.28 -8.43 7.89
N GLN A 22 11.48 -8.76 7.45
CA GLN A 22 12.05 -10.09 7.50
C GLN A 22 13.10 -10.20 8.62
N PRO A 23 13.28 -11.40 9.22
CA PRO A 23 14.31 -11.61 10.25
C PRO A 23 15.73 -11.29 9.79
N THR A 24 16.01 -11.49 8.50
CA THR A 24 17.30 -11.24 7.83
C THR A 24 17.54 -9.77 7.48
N ASP A 25 16.57 -8.89 7.70
CA ASP A 25 16.70 -7.48 7.33
C ASP A 25 17.73 -6.74 8.17
N SER A 26 18.41 -5.79 7.53
CA SER A 26 19.37 -4.90 8.20
C SER A 26 18.70 -4.12 9.35
N PRO A 27 19.41 -3.83 10.45
CA PRO A 27 18.88 -3.03 11.56
C PRO A 27 18.31 -1.68 11.12
N PHE A 28 18.94 -1.04 10.11
CA PHE A 28 18.44 0.18 9.48
C PHE A 28 17.03 0.00 8.90
N TRP A 29 16.81 -1.05 8.11
CA TRP A 29 15.52 -1.34 7.48
C TRP A 29 14.44 -1.67 8.52
N LYS A 30 14.78 -2.44 9.56
CA LYS A 30 13.88 -2.72 10.68
C LYS A 30 13.45 -1.43 11.39
N GLY A 31 14.37 -0.49 11.59
CA GLY A 31 14.07 0.84 12.12
C GLY A 31 13.11 1.63 11.23
N LEU A 32 13.38 1.68 9.93
CA LEU A 32 12.52 2.36 8.96
C LEU A 32 11.10 1.76 8.90
N MET A 33 11.01 0.43 8.98
CA MET A 33 9.73 -0.30 8.96
C MET A 33 8.87 -0.07 10.21
N ARG A 34 9.48 0.23 11.38
CA ARG A 34 8.73 0.68 12.56
C ARG A 34 8.06 2.03 12.31
N VAL A 35 8.78 2.97 11.68
CA VAL A 35 8.24 4.29 11.34
C VAL A 35 7.18 4.18 10.24
N LYS A 36 7.37 3.28 9.27
CA LYS A 36 6.40 2.99 8.21
C LYS A 36 5.00 2.74 8.78
N SER A 37 4.86 1.85 9.77
CA SER A 37 3.55 1.50 10.34
C SER A 37 2.81 2.75 10.86
N THR A 38 3.49 3.55 11.68
CA THR A 38 2.94 4.79 12.23
C THR A 38 2.63 5.83 11.15
N PHE A 39 3.50 5.92 10.13
CA PHE A 39 3.30 6.83 9.00
C PHE A 39 2.02 6.47 8.24
N PHE A 40 1.89 5.24 7.77
CA PHE A 40 0.72 4.78 7.00
C PHE A 40 -0.59 4.89 7.77
N HIS A 41 -0.56 4.78 9.10
CA HIS A 41 -1.75 4.99 9.92
C HIS A 41 -2.21 6.45 9.99
N ARG A 42 -1.29 7.42 9.82
CA ARG A 42 -1.57 8.86 9.96
C ARG A 42 -1.58 9.64 8.65
N THR A 43 -1.13 9.03 7.56
CA THR A 43 -1.09 9.67 6.24
C THR A 43 -2.16 9.15 5.32
N LYS A 44 -2.73 10.07 4.53
CA LYS A 44 -3.59 9.75 3.40
C LYS A 44 -2.81 9.89 2.10
N PHE A 45 -3.10 8.99 1.17
CA PHE A 45 -2.58 9.06 -0.18
C PHE A 45 -3.50 9.93 -1.03
N ILE A 46 -2.95 11.02 -1.57
CA ILE A 46 -3.63 11.77 -2.63
C ILE A 46 -3.50 10.95 -3.90
N VAL A 47 -4.63 10.49 -4.42
CA VAL A 47 -4.66 9.70 -5.66
C VAL A 47 -4.39 10.62 -6.84
N GLY A 48 -3.23 10.44 -7.47
CA GLY A 48 -2.94 10.97 -8.80
C GLY A 48 -3.53 10.07 -9.88
N ASN A 49 -2.67 9.37 -10.62
CA ASN A 49 -3.09 8.39 -11.62
C ASN A 49 -3.55 7.04 -11.02
N GLY A 50 -3.41 6.84 -9.71
CA GLY A 50 -3.85 5.64 -8.99
C GLY A 50 -3.09 4.34 -9.33
N THR A 51 -2.01 4.38 -10.11
CA THR A 51 -1.31 3.16 -10.59
C THR A 51 -0.42 2.51 -9.52
N ILE A 52 -0.17 3.23 -8.42
CA ILE A 52 0.67 2.78 -7.30
C ILE A 52 -0.06 2.81 -5.95
N THR A 53 -1.35 3.16 -5.95
CA THR A 53 -2.18 3.24 -4.75
C THR A 53 -3.09 2.03 -4.72
N ARG A 54 -3.04 1.25 -3.64
CA ARG A 54 -3.86 0.04 -3.49
C ARG A 54 -5.27 0.42 -3.04
N PHE A 55 -6.26 -0.17 -3.70
CA PHE A 55 -7.66 0.18 -3.49
C PHE A 55 -8.13 -0.17 -2.08
N TRP A 56 -7.78 -1.35 -1.56
CA TRP A 56 -8.27 -1.82 -0.26
C TRP A 56 -7.37 -1.43 0.92
N GLU A 57 -6.06 -1.53 0.74
CA GLU A 57 -5.10 -1.48 1.85
C GLU A 57 -4.48 -0.11 2.11
N ASP A 58 -4.49 0.80 1.14
CA ASP A 58 -3.92 2.13 1.34
C ASP A 58 -5.04 3.12 1.73
N THR A 59 -4.76 4.05 2.65
CA THR A 59 -5.72 5.10 3.04
C THR A 59 -5.75 6.19 1.97
N TRP A 60 -6.54 5.98 0.92
CA TRP A 60 -6.71 6.96 -0.16
C TRP A 60 -8.10 7.60 -0.20
N LEU A 61 -9.07 6.98 0.48
CA LEU A 61 -10.44 7.46 0.62
C LEU A 61 -10.82 7.50 2.11
N GLY A 62 -11.26 8.66 2.60
CA GLY A 62 -11.63 8.83 4.02
C GLY A 62 -10.42 8.92 4.95
N GLU A 63 -10.55 8.41 6.18
CA GLU A 63 -9.51 8.45 7.23
C GLU A 63 -8.77 7.12 7.45
N THR A 64 -9.35 6.02 6.98
CA THR A 64 -8.81 4.66 7.18
C THR A 64 -8.88 3.85 5.88
N PRO A 65 -8.05 2.80 5.72
CA PRO A 65 -8.13 1.92 4.55
C PRO A 65 -9.52 1.28 4.42
N LEU A 66 -9.98 1.09 3.17
CA LEU A 66 -11.28 0.46 2.89
C LEU A 66 -11.37 -0.97 3.44
N ALA A 67 -10.24 -1.68 3.52
CA ALA A 67 -10.18 -3.02 4.13
C ALA A 67 -10.59 -3.02 5.61
N ILE A 68 -10.33 -1.92 6.33
CA ILE A 68 -10.69 -1.76 7.74
C ILE A 68 -12.14 -1.28 7.87
N GLN A 69 -12.59 -0.38 6.98
CA GLN A 69 -13.96 0.14 7.00
C GLN A 69 -14.99 -0.93 6.60
N TYR A 70 -14.65 -1.80 5.65
CA TYR A 70 -15.55 -2.79 5.08
C TYR A 70 -14.93 -4.20 5.10
N PRO A 71 -14.70 -4.79 6.29
CA PRO A 71 -14.01 -6.08 6.41
C PRO A 71 -14.75 -7.23 5.72
N SER A 72 -16.10 -7.20 5.72
CA SER A 72 -16.93 -8.19 5.04
C SER A 72 -16.74 -8.17 3.51
N LEU A 73 -16.67 -6.97 2.91
CA LEU A 73 -16.39 -6.82 1.48
C LEU A 73 -14.96 -7.23 1.15
N TYR A 74 -14.00 -6.87 2.00
CA TYR A 74 -12.61 -7.25 1.81
C TYR A 74 -12.40 -8.77 1.81
N ASN A 75 -13.17 -9.50 2.63
CA ASN A 75 -13.08 -10.96 2.69
C ASN A 75 -13.53 -11.66 1.40
N ILE A 76 -14.54 -11.14 0.71
CA ILE A 76 -15.08 -11.73 -0.53
C ILE A 76 -14.32 -11.30 -1.79
N VAL A 77 -13.51 -10.26 -1.72
CA VAL A 77 -12.75 -9.75 -2.86
C VAL A 77 -11.63 -10.72 -3.25
N GLN A 78 -11.64 -11.16 -4.51
CA GLN A 78 -10.58 -11.99 -5.08
C GLN A 78 -9.28 -11.21 -5.33
N ARG A 79 -9.38 -9.93 -5.68
CA ARG A 79 -8.23 -9.07 -6.03
C ARG A 79 -7.95 -8.03 -4.94
N ARG A 80 -7.41 -8.48 -3.81
CA ARG A 80 -7.09 -7.61 -2.65
C ARG A 80 -5.96 -6.61 -2.96
N ASP A 81 -5.00 -7.03 -3.80
CA ASP A 81 -3.89 -6.21 -4.27
C ASP A 81 -4.23 -5.29 -5.46
N ALA A 82 -5.51 -5.10 -5.78
CA ALA A 82 -5.90 -4.25 -6.90
C ALA A 82 -5.51 -2.78 -6.66
N TYR A 83 -5.03 -2.10 -7.71
CA TYR A 83 -4.73 -0.68 -7.70
C TYR A 83 -5.97 0.16 -8.00
N VAL A 84 -6.01 1.38 -7.46
CA VAL A 84 -7.11 2.35 -7.68
C VAL A 84 -7.32 2.61 -9.16
N ALA A 85 -6.24 2.76 -9.94
CA ALA A 85 -6.33 2.92 -11.40
C ALA A 85 -7.10 1.77 -12.06
N THR A 86 -6.77 0.52 -11.69
CA THR A 86 -7.39 -0.66 -12.30
C THR A 86 -8.85 -0.80 -11.92
N VAL A 87 -9.21 -0.52 -10.67
CA VAL A 87 -10.59 -0.64 -10.18
C VAL A 87 -11.49 0.46 -10.74
N LEU A 88 -10.99 1.69 -10.83
CA LEU A 88 -11.77 2.82 -11.35
C LEU A 88 -11.85 2.84 -12.88
N GLN A 89 -10.91 2.19 -13.58
CA GLN A 89 -10.95 2.06 -15.05
C GLN A 89 -11.72 0.82 -15.51
N SER A 90 -11.89 -0.19 -14.66
CA SER A 90 -12.73 -1.33 -15.00
C SER A 90 -14.20 -0.90 -15.00
N ASN A 91 -14.83 -0.89 -16.17
CA ASN A 91 -16.29 -0.91 -16.23
C ASN A 91 -16.79 -2.15 -15.47
N PRO A 92 -17.72 -2.01 -14.52
CA PRO A 92 -18.32 -3.18 -13.90
C PRO A 92 -18.94 -4.01 -15.02
N LEU A 93 -18.58 -5.30 -15.09
CA LEU A 93 -19.23 -6.25 -15.97
C LEU A 93 -20.68 -6.36 -15.49
N ASN A 94 -21.56 -5.63 -16.17
CA ASN A 94 -23.00 -5.78 -16.10
C ASN A 94 -23.43 -6.79 -17.17
#